data_AF-A0A1X9NDS7-F1
#
_entry.id   AF-A0A1X9NDS7-F1
#
_cell.length_a   1.000
_cell.length_b   1.000
_cell.length_c   1.000
_cell.angle_alpha   90.00
_cell.angle_beta   90.00
_cell.angle_gamma   90.00
#
_symmetry.space_group_name_H-M   'P 1'
#
loop_
_entity.id
_entity.type
_entity.pdbx_description
1 polymer ?
#
loop_
_entity_poly.entity_id
_entity_poly.type
_entity_poly.pdbx_seq_one_letter_code
_entity_poly.pdbx_strand_id
1 'polypeptide(L)'
;MKRRLTTIFTTFLVTTSCAMAEKTTPQPTQHLTEQQRQRYFNHLEYEYGNRGRTYIGMRKIAKYAAGSERGEFFQAYYEMEVINQQILGHMQSELGVDYEANWFIRSGLHMFSYLGWRFVSPQQLIDVIIPYMPKLEEMESLASPEHKTFFAYIVAQEQAQLDACRAAKHKSWDSGAEVFRDFLPQAKAELQRLLNSSN
;
A
#
# COMPACT_ATOMS: atom_id res chain seq x y z
N MET A 1 34.95 79.34 -33.65
CA MET A 1 33.48 79.51 -33.74
C MET A 1 32.82 78.35 -32.99
N LYS A 2 32.18 78.65 -31.86
CA LYS A 2 30.73 78.51 -31.58
C LYS A 2 30.25 77.03 -31.51
N ARG A 3 29.96 76.51 -30.30
CA ARG A 3 28.62 76.45 -29.62
C ARG A 3 27.74 75.35 -30.29
N ARG A 4 27.15 74.33 -29.64
CA ARG A 4 26.33 74.28 -28.42
C ARG A 4 26.12 72.83 -27.93
N LEU A 5 25.78 72.72 -26.64
CA LEU A 5 25.11 71.59 -25.97
C LEU A 5 23.88 71.07 -26.75
N THR A 6 23.59 69.77 -26.60
CA THR A 6 22.21 69.32 -26.33
C THR A 6 22.25 68.11 -25.41
N THR A 7 21.77 68.31 -24.18
CA THR A 7 21.43 67.28 -23.20
C THR A 7 20.20 66.53 -23.67
N ILE A 8 20.23 65.20 -23.68
CA ILE A 8 19.02 64.38 -23.62
C ILE A 8 19.18 63.41 -22.45
N PHE A 9 18.40 63.68 -21.40
CA PHE A 9 18.09 62.75 -20.33
C PHE A 9 17.22 61.63 -20.92
N THR A 10 17.62 60.37 -20.74
CA THR A 10 16.65 59.26 -20.80
C THR A 10 17.01 58.24 -19.74
N THR A 11 16.29 58.38 -18.64
CA THR A 11 16.18 57.43 -17.53
C THR A 11 15.73 56.07 -18.07
N PHE A 12 16.51 55.01 -17.84
CA PHE A 12 15.97 53.65 -17.86
C PHE A 12 16.19 53.03 -16.48
N LEU A 13 15.06 52.65 -15.89
CA LEU A 13 14.90 52.07 -14.57
C LEU A 13 15.73 50.78 -14.44
N VAL A 14 16.56 50.76 -13.40
CA VAL A 14 17.09 49.53 -12.81
C VAL A 14 15.90 48.78 -12.21
N THR A 15 15.41 47.74 -12.88
CA THR A 15 14.49 46.78 -12.25
C THR A 15 15.33 45.74 -11.53
N THR A 16 15.65 46.05 -10.27
CA THR A 16 15.99 45.06 -9.25
C THR A 16 14.77 44.18 -9.08
N SER A 17 14.72 43.05 -9.80
CA SER A 17 13.78 41.98 -9.47
C SER A 17 14.16 41.45 -8.09
N CYS A 18 13.45 41.92 -7.07
CA CYS A 18 13.32 41.19 -5.82
C CYS A 18 12.75 39.82 -6.19
N ALA A 19 13.63 38.82 -6.26
CA ALA A 19 13.22 37.44 -6.11
C ALA A 19 12.56 37.36 -4.73
N MET A 20 11.24 37.44 -4.71
CA MET A 20 10.45 37.14 -3.53
C MET A 20 10.82 35.70 -3.19
N ALA A 21 11.52 35.53 -2.07
CA ALA A 21 11.65 34.24 -1.43
C ALA A 21 10.22 33.72 -1.23
N GLU A 22 9.83 32.76 -2.06
CA GLU A 22 8.61 32.02 -1.90
C GLU A 22 8.70 31.40 -0.50
N LYS A 23 7.92 31.93 0.43
CA LYS A 23 7.77 31.32 1.75
C LYS A 23 7.28 29.92 1.48
N THR A 24 8.16 28.93 1.65
CA THR A 24 7.77 27.55 1.84
C THR A 24 6.86 27.56 3.07
N THR A 25 5.55 27.61 2.83
CA THR A 25 4.57 27.39 3.88
C THR A 25 4.92 26.02 4.46
N PRO A 26 5.20 25.89 5.77
CA PRO A 26 5.38 24.57 6.34
C PRO A 26 4.11 23.77 6.01
N GLN A 27 4.28 22.72 5.22
CA GLN A 27 3.22 21.78 4.94
C GLN A 27 2.68 21.31 6.30
N PRO A 28 1.36 21.32 6.54
CA PRO A 28 0.85 20.95 7.85
C PRO A 28 1.28 19.52 8.15
N THR A 29 2.21 19.34 9.09
CA THR A 29 2.46 18.04 9.70
C THR A 29 1.12 17.62 10.27
N GLN A 30 0.53 16.56 9.71
CA GLN A 30 -0.79 16.09 10.11
C GLN A 30 -0.73 15.65 11.58
N HIS A 31 -1.07 16.57 12.49
CA HIS A 31 -1.04 16.32 13.92
C HIS A 31 -2.27 15.48 14.29
N LEU A 32 -2.08 14.16 14.34
CA LEU A 32 -3.09 13.23 14.83
C LEU A 32 -3.39 13.52 16.32
N THR A 33 -4.67 13.53 16.67
CA THR A 33 -5.08 13.40 18.08
C THR A 33 -4.59 12.08 18.67
N GLU A 34 -4.47 11.98 19.99
CA GLU A 34 -4.06 10.73 20.65
C GLU A 34 -4.94 9.54 20.25
N GLN A 35 -6.24 9.77 20.17
CA GLN A 35 -7.18 8.73 19.76
C GLN A 35 -6.97 8.29 18.29
N GLN A 36 -6.68 9.22 17.39
CA GLN A 36 -6.36 8.90 15.99
C GLN A 36 -5.02 8.16 15.88
N ARG A 37 -4.01 8.60 16.62
CA ARG A 37 -2.70 7.94 16.68
C ARG A 37 -2.84 6.49 17.15
N GLN A 38 -3.60 6.26 18.22
CA GLN A 38 -3.87 4.91 18.71
C GLN A 38 -4.58 4.04 17.67
N ARG A 39 -5.62 4.56 17.00
CA ARG A 39 -6.33 3.81 15.94
C ARG A 39 -5.41 3.49 14.77
N TYR A 40 -4.60 4.44 14.32
CA TYR A 40 -3.62 4.24 13.25
C TYR A 40 -2.67 3.10 13.57
N PHE A 41 -2.01 3.11 14.73
CA PHE A 41 -1.06 2.05 15.08
C PHE A 41 -1.73 0.70 15.36
N ASN A 42 -2.95 0.68 15.91
CA ASN A 42 -3.71 -0.57 16.07
C ASN A 42 -4.04 -1.21 14.72
N HIS A 43 -4.47 -0.41 13.73
CA HIS A 43 -4.74 -0.91 12.39
C HIS A 43 -3.47 -1.35 11.68
N LEU A 44 -2.37 -0.62 11.86
CA LEU A 44 -1.06 -0.93 11.29
C LEU A 44 -0.52 -2.26 11.84
N GLU A 45 -0.51 -2.44 13.16
CA GLU A 45 -0.10 -3.69 13.80
C GLU A 45 -0.96 -4.86 13.30
N TYR A 46 -2.27 -4.66 13.20
CA TYR A 46 -3.17 -5.68 12.67
C TYR A 46 -2.87 -6.00 11.21
N GLU A 47 -2.59 -5.01 10.36
CA GLU A 47 -2.28 -5.20 8.95
C GLU A 47 -0.99 -5.99 8.74
N TYR A 48 0.09 -5.59 9.41
CA TYR A 48 1.32 -6.38 9.40
C TYR A 48 0.98 -7.81 9.79
N GLY A 49 0.30 -7.98 10.94
CA GLY A 49 -0.29 -9.21 11.49
C GLY A 49 -1.02 -10.08 10.45
N ASN A 50 -1.94 -9.45 9.73
CA ASN A 50 -2.80 -10.06 8.75
C ASN A 50 -1.99 -10.57 7.56
N ARG A 51 -1.12 -9.73 7.00
CA ARG A 51 -0.33 -10.06 5.81
C ARG A 51 0.64 -11.20 6.03
N GLY A 52 1.33 -11.24 7.18
CA GLY A 52 2.20 -12.37 7.49
C GLY A 52 1.42 -13.69 7.61
N ARG A 53 0.21 -13.68 8.21
CA ARG A 53 -0.66 -14.88 8.25
C ARG A 53 -1.16 -15.26 6.86
N THR A 54 -1.61 -14.29 6.06
CA THR A 54 -2.09 -14.51 4.70
C THR A 54 -0.99 -15.08 3.81
N TYR A 55 0.23 -14.54 3.85
CA TYR A 55 1.38 -15.08 3.14
C TYR A 55 1.64 -16.56 3.48
N ILE A 56 1.70 -16.91 4.77
CA ILE A 56 1.90 -18.29 5.21
C ILE A 56 0.74 -19.19 4.76
N GLY A 57 -0.49 -18.70 4.87
CA GLY A 57 -1.71 -19.40 4.47
C GLY A 57 -1.75 -19.67 2.98
N MET A 58 -1.60 -18.63 2.15
CA MET A 58 -1.64 -18.70 0.70
C MET A 58 -0.49 -19.54 0.15
N ARG A 59 0.71 -19.49 0.75
CA ARG A 59 1.82 -20.39 0.39
C ARG A 59 1.41 -21.87 0.50
N LYS A 60 0.75 -22.23 1.60
CA LYS A 60 0.28 -23.61 1.83
C LYS A 60 -0.87 -23.95 0.87
N ILE A 61 -1.86 -23.06 0.75
CA ILE A 61 -3.05 -23.32 -0.07
C ILE A 61 -2.68 -23.43 -1.55
N ALA A 62 -1.83 -22.55 -2.08
CA ALA A 62 -1.34 -22.61 -3.46
C ALA A 62 -0.69 -23.97 -3.75
N LYS A 63 0.19 -24.45 -2.86
CA LYS A 63 0.83 -25.77 -2.98
C LYS A 63 -0.20 -26.90 -3.04
N TYR A 64 -1.23 -26.86 -2.20
CA TYR A 64 -2.23 -27.92 -2.16
C TYR A 64 -3.30 -27.84 -3.26
N ALA A 65 -3.58 -26.64 -3.75
CA ALA A 65 -4.54 -26.40 -4.82
C ALA A 65 -3.92 -26.62 -6.22
N ALA A 66 -2.60 -26.83 -6.31
CA ALA A 66 -1.90 -27.10 -7.56
C ALA A 66 -2.56 -28.26 -8.33
N GLY A 67 -2.86 -28.02 -9.62
CA GLY A 67 -3.55 -28.97 -10.49
C GLY A 67 -5.07 -29.10 -10.27
N SER A 68 -5.66 -28.32 -9.34
CA SER A 68 -7.11 -28.21 -9.17
C SER A 68 -7.66 -26.99 -9.91
N GLU A 69 -9.00 -26.92 -10.05
CA GLU A 69 -9.71 -25.76 -10.62
C GLU A 69 -9.44 -24.44 -9.89
N ARG A 70 -8.95 -24.49 -8.65
CA ARG A 70 -8.64 -23.31 -7.81
C ARG A 70 -7.15 -22.97 -7.78
N GLY A 71 -6.33 -23.78 -8.45
CA GLY A 71 -4.87 -23.72 -8.33
C GLY A 71 -4.33 -22.35 -8.73
N GLU A 72 -4.73 -21.88 -9.90
CA GLU A 72 -4.30 -20.59 -10.45
C GLU A 72 -4.70 -19.41 -9.57
N PHE A 73 -5.91 -19.45 -8.98
CA PHE A 73 -6.39 -18.41 -8.08
C PHE A 73 -5.48 -18.26 -6.86
N PHE A 74 -5.22 -19.37 -6.16
CA PHE A 74 -4.42 -19.34 -4.94
C PHE A 74 -2.93 -19.12 -5.23
N GLN A 75 -2.44 -19.58 -6.38
CA GLN A 75 -1.08 -19.31 -6.83
C GLN A 75 -0.88 -17.82 -7.10
N ALA A 76 -1.78 -17.18 -7.85
CA ALA A 76 -1.70 -15.74 -8.13
C ALA A 76 -1.84 -14.89 -6.86
N TYR A 77 -2.72 -15.28 -5.92
CA TYR A 77 -2.82 -14.64 -4.61
C TYR A 77 -1.49 -14.78 -3.84
N TYR A 78 -0.91 -15.97 -3.77
CA TYR A 78 0.37 -16.17 -3.10
C TYR A 78 1.50 -15.32 -3.72
N GLU A 79 1.57 -15.20 -5.05
CA GLU A 79 2.56 -14.37 -5.74
C GLU A 79 2.45 -12.89 -5.37
N MET A 80 1.23 -12.37 -5.25
CA MET A 80 1.01 -11.02 -4.76
C MET A 80 1.51 -10.88 -3.31
N GLU A 81 1.19 -11.84 -2.43
CA GLU A 81 1.66 -11.81 -1.04
C GLU A 81 3.19 -11.87 -0.90
N VAL A 82 3.90 -12.56 -1.80
CA VAL A 82 5.37 -12.54 -1.86
C VAL A 82 5.91 -11.12 -2.09
N ILE A 83 5.24 -10.33 -2.94
CA ILE A 83 5.62 -8.94 -3.19
C ILE A 83 5.26 -8.08 -1.96
N ASN A 84 4.08 -8.31 -1.38
CA ASN A 84 3.61 -7.56 -0.20
C ASN A 84 4.55 -7.72 1.00
N GLN A 85 5.10 -8.92 1.22
CA GLN A 85 6.09 -9.13 2.28
C GLN A 85 7.34 -8.26 2.09
N GLN A 86 7.77 -8.02 0.85
CA GLN A 86 8.92 -7.15 0.57
C GLN A 86 8.57 -5.67 0.79
N ILE A 87 7.40 -5.25 0.31
CA ILE A 87 6.88 -3.89 0.51
C ILE A 87 6.78 -3.58 2.01
N LEU A 88 6.12 -4.45 2.78
CA LEU A 88 5.94 -4.27 4.22
C LEU A 88 7.27 -4.35 4.97
N GLY A 89 8.16 -5.27 4.61
CA GLY A 89 9.48 -5.37 5.20
C GLY A 89 10.30 -4.09 5.02
N HIS A 90 10.16 -3.42 3.87
CA HIS A 90 10.77 -2.12 3.63
C HIS A 90 10.15 -1.03 4.53
N MET A 91 8.82 -0.91 4.48
CA MET A 91 8.06 0.11 5.23
C MET A 91 8.15 -0.03 6.75
N GLN A 92 8.48 -1.22 7.27
CA GLN A 92 8.65 -1.43 8.70
C GLN A 92 9.71 -0.47 9.27
N SER A 93 10.82 -0.28 8.52
CA SER A 93 11.90 0.63 8.90
C SER A 93 11.49 2.10 8.75
N GLU A 94 10.86 2.49 7.64
CA GLU A 94 10.42 3.87 7.38
C GLU A 94 9.37 4.34 8.39
N LEU A 95 8.46 3.46 8.79
CA LEU A 95 7.42 3.74 9.78
C LEU A 95 7.94 3.67 11.22
N GLY A 96 9.19 3.21 11.44
CA GLY A 96 9.78 3.07 12.76
C GLY A 96 9.05 2.07 13.65
N VAL A 97 8.48 1.01 13.07
CA VAL A 97 7.73 -0.03 13.79
C VAL A 97 8.54 -1.33 13.84
N ASP A 98 8.40 -2.07 14.94
CA ASP A 98 9.06 -3.38 15.10
C ASP A 98 8.05 -4.46 15.46
N TYR A 99 7.13 -4.71 14.53
CA TYR A 99 6.13 -5.76 14.68
C TYR A 99 6.79 -7.13 14.42
N GLU A 100 7.31 -7.73 15.48
CA GLU A 100 8.04 -9.00 15.44
C GLU A 100 7.31 -10.13 14.69
N ALA A 101 8.04 -10.79 13.78
CA ALA A 101 7.65 -12.03 13.08
C ALA A 101 7.26 -13.20 14.01
N ASN A 102 7.62 -13.15 15.30
CA ASN A 102 7.40 -14.24 16.25
C ASN A 102 5.91 -14.47 16.61
N TRP A 103 5.07 -13.43 16.57
CA TRP A 103 3.61 -13.62 16.72
C TRP A 103 3.00 -14.31 15.50
N PHE A 104 3.55 -14.07 14.31
CA PHE A 104 3.09 -14.60 13.03
C PHE A 104 3.28 -16.11 12.90
N ILE A 105 4.43 -16.59 13.34
CA ILE A 105 4.74 -18.03 13.33
C ILE A 105 3.85 -18.77 14.33
N ARG A 106 3.56 -18.17 15.50
CA ARG A 106 2.71 -18.80 16.53
C ARG A 106 1.22 -18.78 16.18
N SER A 107 0.68 -17.67 15.67
CA SER A 107 -0.76 -17.54 15.36
C SER A 107 -1.14 -18.17 14.00
N GLY A 108 -0.27 -18.08 12.99
CA GLY A 108 -0.48 -18.71 11.68
C GLY A 108 -0.41 -20.24 11.72
N LEU A 109 0.28 -20.83 12.71
CA LEU A 109 0.29 -22.28 12.88
C LEU A 109 -1.07 -22.82 13.31
N HIS A 110 -1.80 -22.12 14.19
CA HIS A 110 -3.07 -22.57 14.76
C HIS A 110 -4.29 -22.31 13.86
N MET A 111 -4.30 -21.22 13.08
CA MET A 111 -5.42 -20.95 12.16
C MET A 111 -5.40 -21.87 10.92
N PHE A 112 -4.19 -22.25 10.46
CA PHE A 112 -3.99 -23.06 9.25
C PHE A 112 -3.66 -24.55 9.52
N SER A 113 -3.63 -25.01 10.77
CA SER A 113 -3.48 -26.43 11.10
C SER A 113 -4.78 -27.24 10.94
N TYR A 114 -5.92 -26.60 10.71
CA TYR A 114 -7.22 -27.28 10.62
C TYR A 114 -7.57 -27.62 9.17
N LEU A 115 -8.15 -28.81 8.92
CA LEU A 115 -8.63 -29.32 7.63
C LEU A 115 -9.58 -28.38 6.85
N GLY A 116 -9.99 -27.24 7.41
CA GLY A 116 -10.92 -26.28 6.82
C GLY A 116 -10.41 -25.57 5.56
N TRP A 117 -9.10 -25.54 5.31
CA TRP A 117 -8.52 -24.85 4.13
C TRP A 117 -8.99 -25.43 2.79
N ARG A 118 -9.31 -26.73 2.73
CA ARG A 118 -9.78 -27.41 1.52
C ARG A 118 -11.16 -26.92 1.07
N PHE A 119 -11.89 -26.25 1.96
CA PHE A 119 -13.26 -25.77 1.74
C PHE A 119 -13.38 -24.25 1.72
N VAL A 120 -12.26 -23.51 1.69
CA VAL A 120 -12.31 -22.05 1.55
C VAL A 120 -13.00 -21.70 0.24
N SER A 121 -14.18 -21.12 0.38
CA SER A 121 -15.00 -20.61 -0.71
C SER A 121 -14.69 -19.14 -0.95
N PRO A 122 -14.95 -18.62 -2.15
CA PRO A 122 -14.80 -17.18 -2.41
C PRO A 122 -15.69 -16.34 -1.48
N GLN A 123 -16.87 -16.83 -1.10
CA GLN A 123 -17.76 -16.13 -0.18
C GLN A 123 -17.13 -15.94 1.21
N GLN A 124 -16.48 -16.98 1.75
CA GLN A 124 -15.81 -16.87 3.04
C GLN A 124 -14.67 -15.84 3.02
N LEU A 125 -13.95 -15.71 1.91
CA LEU A 125 -12.95 -14.67 1.75
C LEU A 125 -13.60 -13.27 1.69
N ILE A 126 -14.68 -13.12 0.92
CA ILE A 126 -15.45 -11.86 0.85
C ILE A 126 -15.95 -11.43 2.23
N ASP A 127 -16.47 -12.37 3.03
CA ASP A 127 -17.01 -12.11 4.37
C ASP A 127 -15.94 -11.64 5.36
N VAL A 128 -14.66 -11.97 5.12
CA VAL A 128 -13.52 -11.49 5.90
C VAL A 128 -13.02 -10.13 5.40
N ILE A 129 -12.97 -9.93 4.08
CA ILE A 129 -12.41 -8.73 3.46
C ILE A 129 -13.31 -7.50 3.65
N ILE A 130 -14.62 -7.63 3.42
CA ILE A 130 -15.55 -6.48 3.48
C ILE A 130 -15.50 -5.72 4.81
N PRO A 131 -15.55 -6.38 5.99
CA PRO A 131 -15.46 -5.68 7.26
C PRO A 131 -14.07 -5.10 7.56
N TYR A 132 -13.04 -5.54 6.82
CA TYR A 132 -11.68 -5.09 7.03
C TYR A 132 -11.35 -3.80 6.26
N MET A 133 -11.90 -3.64 5.06
CA MET A 133 -11.69 -2.46 4.18
C MET A 133 -11.78 -1.10 4.91
N PRO A 134 -12.82 -0.80 5.73
CA PRO A 134 -12.90 0.51 6.40
C PRO A 134 -11.74 0.81 7.34
N LYS A 135 -11.09 -0.22 7.91
CA LYS A 135 -9.92 -0.03 8.78
C LYS A 135 -8.70 0.39 7.97
N LEU A 136 -8.53 -0.17 6.77
CA LEU A 136 -7.46 0.20 5.85
C LEU A 136 -7.65 1.61 5.31
N GLU A 137 -8.87 1.97 4.93
CA GLU A 137 -9.23 3.33 4.50
C GLU A 137 -9.02 4.36 5.61
N GLU A 138 -9.40 4.03 6.86
CA GLU A 138 -9.11 4.91 8.00
C GLU A 138 -7.60 5.06 8.20
N MET A 139 -6.84 3.95 8.17
CA MET A 139 -5.38 3.97 8.29
C MET A 139 -4.73 4.82 7.20
N GLU A 140 -5.18 4.71 5.95
CA GLU A 140 -4.75 5.57 4.85
C GLU A 140 -5.09 7.04 5.14
N SER A 141 -6.31 7.35 5.57
CA SER A 141 -6.74 8.73 5.85
C SER A 141 -5.86 9.42 6.92
N LEU A 142 -5.40 8.65 7.91
CA LEU A 142 -4.58 9.11 9.02
C LEU A 142 -3.07 9.10 8.73
N ALA A 143 -2.64 8.44 7.65
CA ALA A 143 -1.24 8.36 7.27
C ALA A 143 -0.66 9.74 6.94
N SER A 144 0.62 9.91 7.27
CA SER A 144 1.35 11.14 6.91
C SER A 144 1.49 11.26 5.37
N PRO A 145 1.63 12.50 4.84
CA PRO A 145 1.74 12.72 3.40
C PRO A 145 2.85 11.90 2.73
N GLU A 146 3.97 11.68 3.43
CA GLU A 146 5.14 10.96 2.93
C GLU A 146 4.83 9.47 2.67
N HIS A 147 3.94 8.88 3.48
CA HIS A 147 3.58 7.47 3.38
C HIS A 147 2.24 7.24 2.67
N LYS A 148 1.58 8.29 2.18
CA LYS A 148 0.22 8.21 1.62
C LYS A 148 0.12 7.22 0.46
N THR A 149 1.11 7.23 -0.43
CA THR A 149 1.17 6.30 -1.58
C THR A 149 1.22 4.84 -1.13
N PHE A 150 1.99 4.53 -0.08
CA PHE A 150 2.05 3.17 0.46
C PHE A 150 0.69 2.74 1.03
N PHE A 151 0.02 3.59 1.81
CA PHE A 151 -1.28 3.23 2.35
C PHE A 151 -2.39 3.14 1.29
N ALA A 152 -2.34 3.98 0.25
CA ALA A 152 -3.20 3.85 -0.92
C ALA A 152 -2.98 2.51 -1.63
N TYR A 153 -1.73 2.04 -1.72
CA TYR A 153 -1.41 0.70 -2.22
C TYR A 153 -2.04 -0.41 -1.37
N ILE A 154 -1.95 -0.32 -0.03
CA ILE A 154 -2.55 -1.30 0.88
C ILE A 154 -4.08 -1.41 0.66
N VAL A 155 -4.77 -0.28 0.50
CA VAL A 155 -6.20 -0.26 0.18
C VAL A 155 -6.47 -0.88 -1.19
N ALA A 156 -5.70 -0.49 -2.22
CA ALA A 156 -5.86 -1.01 -3.58
C ALA A 156 -5.65 -2.53 -3.65
N GLN A 157 -4.69 -3.05 -2.88
CA GLN A 157 -4.41 -4.47 -2.77
C GLN A 157 -5.57 -5.25 -2.15
N GLU A 158 -6.13 -4.77 -1.04
CA GLU A 158 -7.28 -5.43 -0.41
C GLU A 158 -8.52 -5.37 -1.31
N GLN A 159 -8.70 -4.27 -2.05
CA GLN A 159 -9.74 -4.14 -3.07
C GLN A 159 -9.55 -5.17 -4.21
N ALA A 160 -8.31 -5.37 -4.69
CA ALA A 160 -8.01 -6.40 -5.69
C ALA A 160 -8.32 -7.82 -5.16
N GLN A 161 -8.07 -8.09 -3.88
CA GLN A 161 -8.46 -9.36 -3.25
C GLN A 161 -9.98 -9.53 -3.22
N LEU A 162 -10.71 -8.48 -2.86
CA LEU A 162 -12.17 -8.50 -2.85
C LEU A 162 -12.74 -8.78 -4.24
N ASP A 163 -12.21 -8.10 -5.26
CA ASP A 163 -12.65 -8.23 -6.64
C ASP A 163 -12.27 -9.58 -7.24
N ALA A 164 -11.10 -10.11 -6.91
CA ALA A 164 -10.71 -11.48 -7.27
C ALA A 164 -11.68 -12.51 -6.66
N CYS A 165 -12.04 -12.35 -5.38
CA CYS A 165 -12.99 -13.25 -4.73
C CYS A 165 -14.40 -13.13 -5.33
N ARG A 166 -14.84 -11.93 -5.68
CA ARG A 166 -16.12 -11.71 -6.38
C ARG A 166 -16.11 -12.35 -7.77
N ALA A 167 -15.04 -12.16 -8.53
CA ALA A 167 -14.88 -12.80 -9.85
C ALA A 167 -14.89 -14.32 -9.73
N ALA A 168 -14.19 -14.89 -8.75
CA ALA A 168 -14.21 -16.31 -8.44
C ALA A 168 -15.61 -16.83 -8.07
N LYS A 169 -16.36 -16.06 -7.27
CA LYS A 169 -17.74 -16.40 -6.88
C LYS A 169 -18.72 -16.38 -8.05
N HIS A 170 -18.64 -15.33 -8.87
CA HIS A 170 -19.66 -15.02 -9.88
C HIS A 170 -19.38 -15.65 -11.24
N LYS A 171 -18.12 -16.00 -11.54
CA LYS A 171 -17.72 -16.55 -12.83
C LYS A 171 -16.97 -17.87 -12.64
N SER A 172 -15.68 -17.81 -12.35
CA SER A 172 -14.81 -18.96 -12.16
C SER A 172 -13.58 -18.57 -11.37
N TRP A 173 -12.94 -19.54 -10.73
CA TRP A 173 -11.65 -19.36 -10.06
C TRP A 173 -10.59 -18.74 -10.97
N ASP A 174 -10.59 -19.10 -12.26
CA ASP A 174 -9.69 -18.50 -13.26
C ASP A 174 -9.94 -17.00 -13.45
N SER A 175 -11.20 -16.55 -13.48
CA SER A 175 -11.50 -15.11 -13.53
C SER A 175 -11.02 -14.39 -12.26
N GLY A 176 -11.02 -15.05 -11.10
CA GLY A 176 -10.42 -14.48 -9.90
C GLY A 176 -8.89 -14.43 -9.97
N ALA A 177 -8.26 -15.45 -10.56
CA ALA A 177 -6.82 -15.48 -10.79
C ALA A 177 -6.37 -14.35 -11.72
N GLU A 178 -7.15 -14.07 -12.76
CA GLU A 178 -6.92 -12.97 -13.71
C GLU A 178 -6.86 -11.62 -13.00
N VAL A 179 -7.80 -11.33 -12.09
CA VAL A 179 -7.78 -10.08 -11.29
C VAL A 179 -6.47 -9.93 -10.52
N PHE A 180 -5.97 -11.01 -9.89
CA PHE A 180 -4.67 -10.95 -9.23
C PHE A 180 -3.53 -10.71 -10.20
N ARG A 181 -3.49 -11.41 -11.34
CA ARG A 181 -2.44 -11.25 -12.34
C ARG A 181 -2.42 -9.83 -12.92
N ASP A 182 -3.58 -9.22 -13.13
CA ASP A 182 -3.72 -7.85 -13.61
C ASP A 182 -3.26 -6.82 -12.56
N PHE A 183 -3.36 -7.15 -11.27
CA PHE A 183 -2.87 -6.30 -10.19
C PHE A 183 -1.36 -6.43 -9.94
N LEU A 184 -0.73 -7.57 -10.26
CA LEU A 184 0.70 -7.81 -10.02
C LEU A 184 1.63 -6.71 -10.57
N PRO A 185 1.41 -6.12 -11.77
CA PRO A 185 2.21 -4.99 -12.25
C PRO A 185 2.19 -3.78 -11.30
N GLN A 186 1.04 -3.46 -10.69
CA GLN A 186 0.92 -2.37 -9.73
C GLN A 186 1.71 -2.68 -8.44
N ALA A 187 1.60 -3.91 -7.93
CA ALA A 187 2.38 -4.36 -6.78
C ALA A 187 3.90 -4.30 -7.04
N LYS A 188 4.34 -4.74 -8.22
CA LYS A 188 5.74 -4.65 -8.63
C LYS A 188 6.20 -3.19 -8.75
N ALA A 189 5.37 -2.31 -9.32
CA ALA A 189 5.69 -0.89 -9.45
C ALA A 189 5.85 -0.22 -8.08
N GLU A 190 4.99 -0.56 -7.11
CA GLU A 190 5.12 -0.03 -5.74
C GLU A 190 6.41 -0.51 -5.07
N LEU A 191 6.72 -1.80 -5.17
CA LEU A 191 7.99 -2.33 -4.66
C LEU A 191 9.20 -1.61 -5.28
N GLN A 192 9.19 -1.41 -6.61
CA GLN A 192 10.28 -0.69 -7.28
C GLN A 192 10.36 0.78 -6.86
N ARG A 193 9.23 1.45 -6.65
CA ARG A 193 9.17 2.83 -6.15
C ARG A 193 9.89 2.91 -4.80
N LEU A 194 9.55 2.03 -3.86
CA LEU A 194 10.15 1.99 -2.53
C LEU A 194 11.66 1.73 -2.57
N LEU A 195 12.09 0.71 -3.34
CA LEU A 195 13.52 0.40 -3.48
C LEU A 195 14.34 1.54 -4.10
N ASN A 196 13.71 2.39 -4.91
CA ASN A 196 14.36 3.56 -5.52
C ASN A 196 14.36 4.79 -4.60
N SER A 197 13.48 4.86 -3.60
CA SER A 197 13.41 5.95 -2.63
C SER A 197 14.44 5.82 -1.50
N SER A 198 15.10 4.67 -1.37
CA SER A 198 16.08 4.38 -0.31
C SER A 198 17.55 4.62 -0.69
N ASN A 199 17.82 5.12 -1.90
CA ASN A 199 19.15 5.50 -2.40
C ASN A 199 19.29 7.02 -2.47
#